data_AF-A0A6I4IIH8-F1
#
_entry.id   AF-A0A6I4IIH8-F1
#
_cell.length_a   1.000
_cell.length_b   1.000
_cell.length_c   1.000
_cell.angle_alpha   90.00
_cell.angle_beta   90.00
_cell.angle_gamma   90.00
#
_symmetry.space_group_name_H-M   'P 1'
#
loop_
_entity.id
_entity.type
_entity.pdbx_description
1 polymer ?
#
loop_
_entity_poly.entity_id
_entity_poly.type
_entity_poly.pdbx_seq_one_letter_code
_entity_poly.pdbx_strand_id
1 'polypeptide(L)'
;MELKSKSSNVSILKINTLFLMTKLLPFVLGCSLFLSCSIVSTDARKDKLLKQDESIVIKKIDQLVKSDQDNRKLLKLHKSKNENYGLEIDSLTYMHWKDSIKMLQLKIDYSNSIELIKITKKYGFPDSSRLSKKNLSWIIFQHTPERLKKRVKRILIKENEKGRFKNKATLKFIMWHLEGRKMDFF
;
A
#
# COMPACT_ATOMS: atom_id res chain seq x y z
N MET A 1 75.95 -32.85 -16.88
CA MET A 1 74.77 -33.73 -16.99
C MET A 1 73.56 -33.01 -16.44
N GLU A 2 72.42 -33.28 -17.05
CA GLU A 2 71.04 -32.85 -16.78
C GLU A 2 70.72 -32.68 -15.28
N LEU A 3 69.83 -31.79 -14.84
CA LEU A 3 68.39 -31.89 -15.07
C LEU A 3 67.67 -30.54 -14.97
N LYS A 4 67.03 -30.14 -16.08
CA LYS A 4 65.80 -29.34 -16.07
C LYS A 4 64.65 -30.25 -15.62
N SER A 5 63.84 -29.84 -14.66
CA SER A 5 62.53 -30.48 -14.40
C SER A 5 61.46 -29.46 -13.99
N LYS A 6 60.64 -29.11 -15.00
CA LYS A 6 59.18 -28.89 -15.00
C LYS A 6 58.58 -27.83 -14.07
N SER A 7 58.46 -26.62 -14.64
CA SER A 7 57.27 -25.78 -14.55
C SER A 7 56.17 -26.38 -15.42
N SER A 8 55.07 -26.85 -14.83
CA SER A 8 53.80 -27.10 -15.55
C SER A 8 52.66 -27.37 -14.56
N ASN A 9 52.09 -26.33 -13.94
CA ASN A 9 50.78 -26.47 -13.27
C ASN A 9 49.96 -25.18 -13.14
N VAL A 10 50.39 -24.05 -13.72
CA VAL A 10 49.72 -22.75 -13.49
C VAL A 10 48.78 -22.33 -14.63
N SER A 11 48.82 -23.01 -15.79
CA SER A 11 48.07 -22.58 -16.99
C SER A 11 46.65 -23.17 -17.12
N ILE A 12 46.34 -24.32 -16.51
CA ILE A 12 45.05 -24.99 -16.71
C ILE A 12 43.93 -24.34 -15.87
N LEU A 13 44.25 -23.76 -14.71
CA LEU A 13 43.24 -23.15 -13.82
C LEU A 13 42.73 -21.77 -14.29
N LYS A 14 43.53 -21.03 -15.08
CA LYS A 14 43.17 -19.65 -15.51
C LYS A 14 42.23 -19.58 -16.70
N ILE A 15 42.17 -20.63 -17.52
CA ILE A 15 41.38 -20.64 -18.76
C ILE A 15 39.89 -20.88 -18.46
N ASN A 16 39.58 -21.63 -17.39
CA ASN A 16 38.19 -21.93 -17.02
C ASN A 16 37.45 -20.74 -16.40
N THR A 17 38.10 -19.86 -15.63
CA THR A 17 37.44 -18.70 -15.01
C THR A 17 37.10 -17.60 -16.01
N LEU A 18 37.95 -17.37 -17.02
CA LEU A 18 37.69 -16.37 -18.06
C LEU A 18 36.55 -16.80 -19.00
N PHE A 19 36.48 -18.09 -19.33
CA PHE A 19 35.38 -18.67 -20.12
C PHE A 19 34.05 -18.65 -19.34
N LEU A 20 34.08 -18.92 -18.03
CA LEU A 20 32.90 -18.89 -17.18
C LEU A 20 32.33 -17.47 -17.05
N MET A 21 33.20 -16.46 -16.86
CA MET A 21 32.80 -15.06 -16.76
C MET A 21 32.25 -14.52 -18.08
N THR A 22 32.85 -14.87 -19.22
CA THR A 22 32.38 -14.37 -20.53
C THR A 22 31.03 -14.95 -20.98
N LYS A 23 30.64 -16.14 -20.50
CA LYS A 23 29.32 -16.72 -20.80
C LYS A 23 28.24 -16.47 -19.75
N LEU A 24 28.58 -16.40 -18.46
CA LEU A 24 27.60 -16.09 -17.41
C LEU A 24 27.26 -14.59 -17.35
N LEU A 25 28.21 -13.69 -17.58
CA LEU A 25 27.98 -12.25 -17.49
C LEU A 25 26.90 -11.74 -18.47
N PRO A 26 26.88 -12.11 -19.78
CA PRO A 26 25.80 -11.71 -20.67
C PRO A 26 24.47 -12.40 -20.35
N PHE A 27 24.47 -13.58 -19.75
CA PHE A 27 23.23 -14.24 -19.30
C PHE A 27 22.61 -13.53 -18.09
N VAL A 28 23.42 -13.15 -17.10
CA VAL A 28 22.98 -12.38 -15.91
C VAL A 28 22.59 -10.95 -16.28
N LEU A 29 23.35 -10.28 -17.15
CA LEU A 29 23.01 -8.94 -17.67
C LEU A 29 21.78 -8.98 -18.58
N GLY A 30 21.62 -10.00 -19.41
CA GLY A 30 20.42 -10.21 -20.22
C GLY A 30 19.17 -10.39 -19.36
N CYS A 31 19.21 -11.28 -18.37
CA CYS A 31 18.08 -11.51 -17.46
C CYS A 31 17.66 -10.25 -16.70
N SER A 32 18.62 -9.44 -16.22
CA SER A 32 18.32 -8.19 -15.51
C SER A 32 17.72 -7.10 -16.41
N LEU A 33 18.09 -7.03 -17.68
CA LEU A 33 17.49 -6.12 -18.67
C LEU A 33 16.07 -6.52 -19.08
N PHE A 34 15.78 -7.83 -19.23
CA PHE A 34 14.42 -8.30 -19.57
C PHE A 34 13.43 -8.14 -18.40
N LEU A 35 13.88 -8.34 -17.16
CA LEU A 35 13.06 -8.16 -15.95
C LEU A 35 12.70 -6.68 -15.70
N SER A 36 13.63 -5.75 -15.94
CA SER A 36 13.38 -4.31 -15.74
C SER A 36 12.40 -3.72 -16.75
N CYS A 37 12.48 -4.09 -18.04
CA CYS A 37 11.51 -3.64 -19.06
C CYS A 37 10.07 -4.08 -18.73
N SER A 38 9.90 -5.31 -18.24
CA SER A 38 8.58 -5.86 -17.92
C SER A 38 7.90 -5.08 -16.79
N ILE A 39 8.65 -4.73 -15.73
CA ILE A 39 8.12 -3.99 -14.58
C ILE A 39 7.73 -2.55 -14.98
N VAL A 40 8.59 -1.84 -15.70
CA VAL A 40 8.33 -0.47 -16.18
C VAL A 40 7.06 -0.42 -17.05
N SER A 41 6.87 -1.42 -17.92
CA SER A 41 5.67 -1.51 -18.78
C SER A 41 4.37 -1.67 -17.98
N THR A 42 4.39 -2.40 -16.86
CA THR A 42 3.19 -2.62 -16.03
C THR A 42 2.79 -1.38 -15.23
N ASP A 43 3.75 -0.59 -14.76
CA ASP A 43 3.45 0.63 -14.00
C ASP A 43 3.01 1.78 -14.90
N ALA A 44 3.64 1.96 -16.07
CA ALA A 44 3.16 2.90 -17.08
C ALA A 44 1.72 2.59 -17.52
N ARG A 45 1.36 1.29 -17.60
CA ARG A 45 -0.01 0.85 -17.89
C ARG A 45 -0.99 1.28 -16.79
N LYS A 46 -0.62 1.14 -15.51
CA LYS A 46 -1.46 1.57 -14.38
C LYS A 46 -1.69 3.08 -14.38
N ASP A 47 -0.66 3.87 -14.65
CA ASP A 47 -0.77 5.33 -14.69
C ASP A 47 -1.62 5.80 -15.86
N LYS A 48 -1.45 5.19 -17.05
CA LYS A 48 -2.31 5.44 -18.21
C LYS A 48 -3.77 5.10 -17.90
N LEU A 49 -4.01 3.94 -17.29
CA LEU A 49 -5.35 3.48 -16.93
C LEU A 49 -5.99 4.39 -15.86
N LEU A 50 -5.20 4.87 -14.89
CA LEU A 50 -5.69 5.82 -13.89
C LEU A 50 -6.15 7.14 -14.53
N LYS A 51 -5.37 7.67 -15.49
CA LYS A 51 -5.76 8.89 -16.22
C LYS A 51 -7.04 8.70 -17.04
N GLN A 52 -7.23 7.52 -17.62
CA GLN A 52 -8.45 7.20 -18.38
C GLN A 52 -9.69 7.11 -17.49
N ASP A 53 -9.57 6.43 -16.34
CA ASP A 53 -10.70 6.14 -15.45
C ASP A 53 -10.79 7.15 -14.28
N GLU A 54 -10.12 8.29 -14.36
CA GLU A 54 -9.84 9.14 -13.19
C GLU A 54 -11.12 9.59 -12.48
N SER A 55 -12.11 10.04 -13.24
CA SER A 55 -13.42 10.48 -12.71
C SER A 55 -14.16 9.37 -11.96
N ILE A 56 -14.06 8.14 -12.45
CA ILE A 56 -14.66 6.95 -11.83
C ILE A 56 -13.92 6.62 -10.53
N VAL A 57 -12.59 6.67 -10.54
CA VAL A 57 -11.76 6.41 -9.36
C VAL A 57 -12.03 7.44 -8.27
N ILE A 58 -12.07 8.73 -8.61
CA ILE A 58 -12.40 9.81 -7.67
C ILE A 58 -13.79 9.59 -7.07
N LYS A 59 -14.82 9.36 -7.90
CA LYS A 59 -16.19 9.13 -7.44
C LYS A 59 -16.27 7.95 -6.47
N LYS A 60 -15.57 6.85 -6.78
CA LYS A 60 -15.53 5.66 -5.93
C LYS A 60 -14.85 5.97 -4.59
N ILE A 61 -13.70 6.65 -4.58
CA ILE A 61 -13.01 7.05 -3.34
C ILE A 61 -13.88 7.97 -2.48
N ASP A 62 -14.52 8.96 -3.09
CA ASP A 62 -15.42 9.89 -2.39
C ASP A 62 -16.59 9.14 -1.72
N GLN A 63 -17.14 8.12 -2.38
CA GLN A 63 -18.17 7.24 -1.79
C GLN A 63 -17.65 6.43 -0.59
N LEU A 64 -16.44 5.87 -0.68
CA LEU A 64 -15.84 5.13 0.44
C LEU A 64 -15.62 6.05 1.64
N VAL A 65 -15.06 7.24 1.40
CA VAL A 65 -14.80 8.24 2.44
C VAL A 65 -16.11 8.73 3.07
N LYS A 66 -17.12 9.02 2.25
CA LYS A 66 -18.45 9.43 2.74
C LYS A 66 -19.04 8.35 3.67
N SER A 67 -19.03 7.09 3.25
CA SER A 67 -19.53 5.97 4.06
C SER A 67 -18.79 5.84 5.41
N ASP A 68 -17.46 5.98 5.40
CA ASP A 68 -16.65 5.97 6.63
C ASP A 68 -16.99 7.15 7.56
N GLN A 69 -17.11 8.36 7.02
CA GLN A 69 -17.30 9.58 7.81
C GLN A 69 -18.74 9.76 8.31
N ASP A 70 -19.75 9.39 7.52
CA ASP A 70 -21.16 9.53 7.90
C ASP A 70 -21.49 8.66 9.12
N ASN A 71 -21.03 7.41 9.16
CA ASN A 71 -21.28 6.53 10.32
C ASN A 71 -20.53 7.00 11.58
N ARG A 72 -19.31 7.55 11.43
CA ARG A 72 -18.57 8.18 12.54
C ARG A 72 -19.25 9.46 13.04
N LYS A 73 -19.91 10.22 12.15
CA LYS A 73 -20.68 11.42 12.53
C LYS A 73 -21.90 11.04 13.36
N LEU A 74 -22.60 9.94 13.04
CA LEU A 74 -23.71 9.44 13.86
C LEU A 74 -23.27 9.18 15.31
N LEU A 75 -22.11 8.52 15.49
CA LEU A 75 -21.53 8.28 16.82
C LEU A 75 -21.28 9.58 17.61
N LYS A 76 -20.82 10.64 16.93
CA LYS A 76 -20.55 11.95 17.56
C LYS A 76 -21.83 12.71 17.91
N LEU A 77 -22.81 12.73 17.01
CA LEU A 77 -24.07 13.47 17.20
C LEU A 77 -24.86 12.95 18.41
N HIS A 78 -24.86 11.64 18.64
CA HIS A 78 -25.54 11.08 19.80
C HIS A 78 -24.82 11.39 21.12
N LYS A 79 -23.48 11.41 21.10
CA LYS A 79 -22.69 11.86 22.26
C LYS A 79 -23.07 13.29 22.66
N SER A 80 -23.11 14.21 21.68
CA SER A 80 -23.46 15.62 21.94
C SER A 80 -24.93 15.83 22.34
N LYS A 81 -25.87 14.98 21.88
CA LYS A 81 -27.29 15.08 22.26
C LYS A 81 -27.55 14.61 23.69
N ASN A 82 -26.88 13.53 24.13
CA ASN A 82 -26.96 13.10 25.53
C ASN A 82 -26.39 14.15 26.49
N GLU A 83 -25.33 14.84 26.09
CA GLU A 83 -24.71 15.89 26.92
C GLU A 83 -25.57 17.17 27.01
N ASN A 84 -26.29 17.55 25.95
CA ASN A 84 -26.95 18.86 25.86
C ASN A 84 -28.48 18.87 26.03
N TYR A 85 -29.19 17.75 25.81
CA TYR A 85 -30.66 17.78 25.71
C TYR A 85 -31.41 16.92 26.72
N GLY A 86 -30.73 16.26 27.66
CA GLY A 86 -31.41 15.47 28.69
C GLY A 86 -32.42 14.46 28.10
N LEU A 87 -32.13 13.91 26.92
CA LEU A 87 -32.94 12.84 26.35
C LEU A 87 -32.77 11.62 27.27
N GLU A 88 -33.83 11.26 27.99
CA GLU A 88 -33.93 10.04 28.80
C GLU A 88 -33.96 8.80 27.90
N ILE A 89 -32.89 8.57 27.13
CA ILE A 89 -32.56 7.23 26.70
C ILE A 89 -31.93 6.54 27.91
N ASP A 90 -32.55 5.46 28.36
CA ASP A 90 -31.97 4.65 29.40
C ASP A 90 -30.58 4.13 28.96
N SER A 91 -29.69 3.93 29.93
CA SER A 91 -28.30 3.55 29.69
C SER A 91 -28.16 2.30 28.82
N LEU A 92 -29.09 1.33 28.95
CA LEU A 92 -29.06 0.08 28.19
C LEU A 92 -29.38 0.31 26.70
N THR A 93 -30.41 1.08 26.41
CA THR A 93 -30.77 1.46 25.03
C THR A 93 -29.64 2.23 24.34
N TYR A 94 -28.97 3.15 25.05
CA TYR A 94 -27.80 3.85 24.52
C TYR A 94 -26.65 2.90 24.18
N MET A 95 -26.35 1.96 25.07
CA MET A 95 -25.27 0.99 24.86
C MET A 95 -25.55 0.09 23.65
N HIS A 96 -26.78 -0.41 23.49
CA HIS A 96 -27.17 -1.20 22.32
C HIS A 96 -27.06 -0.41 21.01
N TRP A 97 -27.51 0.85 20.99
CA TRP A 97 -27.38 1.72 19.82
C TRP A 97 -25.91 1.96 19.47
N LYS A 98 -25.08 2.28 20.46
CA LYS A 98 -23.64 2.52 20.30
C LYS A 98 -22.93 1.28 19.75
N ASP A 99 -23.25 0.10 20.28
CA ASP A 99 -22.69 -1.16 19.81
C ASP A 99 -23.12 -1.46 18.37
N SER A 100 -24.37 -1.17 18.02
CA SER A 100 -24.89 -1.31 16.64
C SER A 100 -24.12 -0.43 15.65
N ILE A 101 -23.92 0.85 15.97
CA ILE A 101 -23.16 1.79 15.13
C ILE A 101 -21.69 1.36 15.02
N LYS A 102 -21.09 0.87 16.12
CA LYS A 102 -19.72 0.37 16.13
C LYS A 102 -19.56 -0.90 15.28
N MET A 103 -20.50 -1.83 15.36
CA MET A 103 -20.53 -3.03 14.51
C MET A 103 -20.66 -2.65 13.03
N LEU A 104 -21.51 -1.67 12.72
CA LEU A 104 -21.63 -1.15 11.36
C LEU A 104 -20.31 -0.52 10.88
N GLN A 105 -19.63 0.25 11.74
CA GLN A 105 -18.33 0.83 11.41
C GLN A 105 -17.30 -0.25 11.05
N LEU A 106 -17.22 -1.34 11.81
CA LEU A 106 -16.29 -2.43 11.53
C LEU A 106 -16.55 -3.08 10.16
N LYS A 107 -17.82 -3.20 9.75
CA LYS A 107 -18.20 -3.69 8.42
C LYS A 107 -17.80 -2.70 7.32
N ILE A 108 -18.04 -1.41 7.53
CA ILE A 108 -17.66 -0.32 6.62
C ILE A 108 -16.13 -0.28 6.45
N ASP A 109 -15.38 -0.26 7.55
CA ASP A 109 -13.90 -0.23 7.56
C ASP A 109 -13.32 -1.39 6.76
N TYR A 110 -13.88 -2.60 6.93
CA TYR A 110 -13.48 -3.76 6.16
C TYR A 110 -13.82 -3.66 4.67
N SER A 111 -15.07 -3.33 4.34
CA SER A 111 -15.53 -3.21 2.95
C SER A 111 -14.73 -2.16 2.19
N ASN A 112 -14.57 -0.97 2.79
CA ASN A 112 -13.82 0.13 2.20
C ASN A 112 -12.33 -0.23 2.01
N SER A 113 -11.71 -0.90 2.99
CA SER A 113 -10.34 -1.37 2.87
C SER A 113 -10.17 -2.34 1.70
N ILE A 114 -11.10 -3.28 1.52
CA ILE A 114 -11.08 -4.23 0.40
C ILE A 114 -11.23 -3.51 -0.94
N GLU A 115 -12.17 -2.57 -1.05
CA GLU A 115 -12.38 -1.80 -2.27
C GLU A 115 -11.15 -0.92 -2.60
N LEU A 116 -10.58 -0.23 -1.63
CA LEU A 116 -9.37 0.56 -1.87
C LEU A 116 -8.15 -0.32 -2.21
N ILE A 117 -8.06 -1.55 -1.67
CA ILE A 117 -7.07 -2.53 -2.12
C ILE A 117 -7.28 -2.88 -3.60
N LYS A 118 -8.52 -3.09 -4.06
CA LYS A 118 -8.81 -3.38 -5.48
C LYS A 118 -8.42 -2.21 -6.38
N ILE A 119 -8.79 -0.99 -6.00
CA ILE A 119 -8.41 0.25 -6.69
C ILE A 119 -6.89 0.36 -6.77
N THR A 120 -6.19 0.20 -5.64
CA THR A 120 -4.72 0.28 -5.57
C THR A 120 -4.05 -0.79 -6.43
N LYS A 121 -4.58 -2.02 -6.44
CA LYS A 121 -4.06 -3.08 -7.31
C LYS A 121 -4.23 -2.76 -8.79
N LYS A 122 -5.37 -2.20 -9.19
CA LYS A 122 -5.69 -1.90 -10.59
C LYS A 122 -4.99 -0.64 -11.11
N TYR A 123 -4.95 0.44 -10.33
CA TYR A 123 -4.53 1.78 -10.76
C TYR A 123 -3.26 2.29 -10.06
N GLY A 124 -2.73 1.54 -9.10
CA GLY A 124 -1.77 2.05 -8.12
C GLY A 124 -2.44 2.91 -7.05
N PHE A 125 -1.73 3.22 -5.97
CA PHE A 125 -2.28 3.98 -4.84
C PHE A 125 -2.70 5.38 -5.30
N PRO A 126 -3.98 5.76 -5.19
CA PRO A 126 -4.52 7.01 -5.74
C PRO A 126 -4.19 8.20 -4.84
N ASP A 127 -2.90 8.47 -4.63
CA ASP A 127 -2.45 9.64 -3.89
C ASP A 127 -2.99 10.94 -4.52
N SER A 128 -3.25 11.96 -3.70
CA SER A 128 -3.75 13.26 -4.21
C SER A 128 -2.83 13.88 -5.25
N SER A 129 -1.52 13.60 -5.22
CA SER A 129 -0.57 14.08 -6.24
C SER A 129 -0.71 13.40 -7.61
N ARG A 130 -1.46 12.29 -7.70
CA ARG A 130 -1.67 11.53 -8.94
C ARG A 130 -3.02 11.83 -9.60
N LEU A 131 -3.87 12.62 -8.96
CA LEU A 131 -5.20 12.98 -9.45
C LEU A 131 -5.30 14.51 -9.60
N SER A 132 -6.19 14.94 -10.49
CA SER A 132 -6.61 16.33 -10.70
C SER A 132 -7.27 16.97 -9.47
N LYS A 133 -7.85 16.16 -8.60
CA LYS A 133 -8.54 16.60 -7.38
C LYS A 133 -7.93 15.94 -6.14
N LYS A 134 -7.79 16.72 -5.07
CA LYS A 134 -7.45 16.19 -3.74
C LYS A 134 -8.48 15.15 -3.33
N ASN A 135 -8.00 14.02 -2.82
CA ASN A 135 -8.82 12.94 -2.31
C ASN A 135 -8.32 12.49 -0.93
N LEU A 136 -9.20 11.82 -0.18
CA LEU A 136 -8.93 11.38 1.19
C LEU A 136 -8.79 9.85 1.29
N SER A 137 -8.29 9.19 0.24
CA SER A 137 -8.10 7.73 0.22
C SER A 137 -7.27 7.21 1.40
N TRP A 138 -6.35 8.02 1.91
CA TRP A 138 -5.52 7.68 3.08
C TRP A 138 -6.35 7.40 4.35
N ILE A 139 -7.51 8.05 4.54
CA ILE A 139 -8.41 7.82 5.68
C ILE A 139 -8.87 6.35 5.72
N ILE A 140 -9.14 5.78 4.54
CA ILE A 140 -9.61 4.39 4.46
C ILE A 140 -8.53 3.42 4.94
N PHE A 141 -7.28 3.61 4.50
CA PHE A 141 -6.18 2.73 4.94
C PHE A 141 -5.74 3.01 6.39
N GLN A 142 -5.91 4.22 6.89
CA GLN A 142 -5.74 4.54 8.31
C GLN A 142 -6.67 3.68 9.20
N HIS A 143 -7.89 3.42 8.73
CA HIS A 143 -8.90 2.62 9.44
C HIS A 143 -8.91 1.14 9.05
N THR A 144 -7.83 0.63 8.46
CA THR A 144 -7.74 -0.78 8.04
C THR A 144 -7.94 -1.72 9.24
N PRO A 145 -8.89 -2.68 9.17
CA PRO A 145 -9.08 -3.69 10.20
C PRO A 145 -7.85 -4.59 10.37
N GLU A 146 -7.62 -5.08 11.58
CA GLU A 146 -6.43 -5.86 11.97
C GLU A 146 -6.09 -6.97 10.96
N ARG A 147 -7.09 -7.77 10.58
CA ARG A 147 -6.95 -8.88 9.61
C ARG A 147 -6.44 -8.48 8.22
N LEU A 148 -6.50 -7.19 7.86
CA LEU A 148 -6.02 -6.68 6.57
C LEU A 148 -4.71 -5.89 6.68
N LYS A 149 -4.27 -5.49 7.88
CA LYS A 149 -3.11 -4.59 8.06
C LYS A 149 -1.84 -5.12 7.40
N LYS A 150 -1.48 -6.40 7.63
CA LYS A 150 -0.30 -7.04 7.00
C LYS A 150 -0.38 -7.03 5.47
N ARG A 151 -1.57 -7.11 4.89
CA ARG A 151 -1.78 -7.04 3.44
C ARG A 151 -1.65 -5.62 2.92
N VAL A 152 -2.27 -4.65 3.60
CA VAL A 152 -2.19 -3.23 3.23
C VAL A 152 -0.75 -2.72 3.34
N LYS A 153 -0.04 -3.01 4.45
CA LYS A 153 1.38 -2.65 4.62
C LYS A 153 2.25 -3.11 3.44
N ARG A 154 2.10 -4.37 3.02
CA ARG A 154 2.84 -4.91 1.86
C ARG A 154 2.48 -4.22 0.54
N ILE A 155 1.23 -3.78 0.37
CA ILE A 155 0.82 -3.02 -0.81
C ILE A 155 1.48 -1.64 -0.77
N LEU A 156 1.35 -0.90 0.34
CA LEU A 156 1.86 0.47 0.43
C LEU A 156 3.38 0.56 0.27
N ILE A 157 4.13 -0.42 0.80
CA ILE A 157 5.58 -0.50 0.59
C ILE A 157 5.90 -0.59 -0.91
N LYS A 158 5.25 -1.51 -1.65
CA LYS A 158 5.43 -1.64 -3.10
C LYS A 158 5.03 -0.40 -3.88
N GLU A 159 3.95 0.26 -3.45
CA GLU A 159 3.49 1.49 -4.09
C GLU A 159 4.44 2.67 -3.82
N ASN A 160 5.09 2.69 -2.65
CA ASN A 160 6.14 3.64 -2.31
C ASN A 160 7.43 3.42 -3.10
N GLU A 161 7.86 2.17 -3.26
CA GLU A 161 9.00 1.80 -4.13
C GLU A 161 8.79 2.27 -5.57
N LYS A 162 7.53 2.31 -6.03
CA LYS A 162 7.13 2.84 -7.35
C LYS A 162 6.97 4.37 -7.38
N GLY A 163 7.32 5.08 -6.31
CA GLY A 163 7.24 6.54 -6.24
C GLY A 163 5.83 7.12 -6.25
N ARG A 164 4.80 6.33 -5.91
CA ARG A 164 3.39 6.79 -5.96
C ARG A 164 2.98 7.64 -4.76
N PHE A 165 3.81 7.75 -3.74
CA PHE A 165 3.66 8.68 -2.62
C PHE A 165 4.61 9.87 -2.80
N LYS A 166 4.13 10.97 -3.39
CA LYS A 166 4.91 12.22 -3.44
C LYS A 166 4.99 12.87 -2.06
N ASN A 167 3.91 12.79 -1.28
CA ASN A 167 3.90 13.22 0.12
C ASN A 167 4.26 12.05 1.05
N LYS A 168 5.50 12.05 1.56
CA LYS A 168 5.96 11.03 2.53
C LYS A 168 5.16 11.05 3.84
N ALA A 169 4.59 12.19 4.24
CA ALA A 169 3.81 12.30 5.46
C ALA A 169 2.52 11.46 5.39
N THR A 170 1.87 11.41 4.23
CA THR A 170 0.68 10.58 4.02
C THR A 170 0.99 9.10 4.26
N LEU A 171 2.08 8.60 3.69
CA LEU A 171 2.50 7.21 3.91
C LEU A 171 2.85 6.96 5.37
N LYS A 172 3.68 7.81 5.98
CA LYS A 172 4.07 7.68 7.40
C LYS A 172 2.85 7.62 8.31
N PHE A 173 1.87 8.49 8.07
CA PHE A 173 0.65 8.55 8.85
C PHE A 173 -0.20 7.28 8.73
N ILE A 174 -0.36 6.74 7.52
CA ILE A 174 -1.04 5.46 7.32
C ILE A 174 -0.29 4.33 8.02
N MET A 175 1.04 4.24 7.84
CA MET A 175 1.88 3.18 8.43
C MET A 175 1.82 3.19 9.95
N TRP A 176 1.91 4.37 10.57
CA TRP A 176 1.76 4.55 12.02
C TRP A 176 0.45 3.92 12.53
N HIS A 177 -0.67 4.13 11.83
CA HIS A 177 -1.95 3.49 12.17
C HIS A 177 -1.94 1.96 11.95
N LEU A 178 -1.35 1.49 10.86
CA LEU A 178 -1.23 0.06 10.57
C LEU A 178 -0.34 -0.67 11.60
N GLU A 179 0.54 0.03 12.30
CA GLU A 179 1.43 -0.54 13.32
C GLU A 179 0.90 -0.40 14.74
N GLY A 180 -0.35 0.08 14.89
CA GLY A 180 -0.97 0.26 16.19
C GLY A 180 -0.53 1.52 16.91
N ARG A 181 -0.09 2.54 16.16
CA ARG A 181 0.34 3.86 16.64
C ARG A 181 1.57 3.82 17.55
N LYS A 182 2.48 2.87 17.33
CA LYS A 182 3.78 2.83 18.01
C LYS A 182 4.64 4.01 17.54
N MET A 183 5.39 4.63 18.47
CA MET A 183 6.13 5.87 18.23
C MET A 183 7.46 5.67 17.49
N ASP A 184 7.85 4.44 17.17
CA ASP A 184 9.19 4.08 16.64
C ASP A 184 9.47 4.57 15.19
N PHE A 185 8.63 5.45 14.63
CA PHE A 185 8.68 5.92 13.24
C PHE A 185 9.04 7.41 13.05
N PHE A 186 9.42 8.09 14.14
CA PHE A 186 9.87 9.48 14.11
C PHE A 186 11.37 9.59 14.30
#